data_AF-A0A813J6V1-F1
#
_entry.id   AF-A0A813J6V1-F1
#
_cell.length_a   1.000
_cell.length_b   1.000
_cell.length_c   1.000
_cell.angle_alpha   90.00
_cell.angle_beta   90.00
_cell.angle_gamma   90.00
#
_symmetry.space_group_name_H-M   'P 1'
#
loop_
_entity.id
_entity.type
_entity.pdbx_description
1 polymer ?
#
loop_
_entity_poly.entity_id
_entity_poly.type
_entity_poly.pdbx_seq_one_letter_code
_entity_poly.pdbx_strand_id
1 'polypeptide(L)'
;MASSEADDKGEASVGSSEGQEVPEEGQVKDAESSKATQDLAEAADGSTKAAVKAVKAGRAPLYVVVASTAPMKVAAVERLFAPPALPALLRPRGPAAGALGVRVEGVKTASGVNEQPFGHEETMRGALNRLAAARAARPGADFYVALENGLFDVLCSDSVGGGGAPQSFDMAWVVIEDSEGRRALAHSAGVEMPAAAAAASKASGFSTTAGGEVARAAGAGGDGADLVDPQDPHRHLTSGFCPREDMLLGALTVAWGQLSRLCSSNEPA
;
A
#
# COMPACT_ATOMS: atom_id res chain seq x y z
N MET A 1 42.56 -43.72 -17.97
CA MET A 1 41.53 -44.75 -18.20
C MET A 1 41.52 -45.69 -17.00
N ALA A 2 40.34 -46.26 -16.72
CA ALA A 2 39.98 -47.19 -15.64
C ALA A 2 39.47 -46.54 -14.33
N SER A 3 38.15 -46.35 -14.33
CA SER A 3 37.22 -46.22 -13.21
C SER A 3 36.86 -47.59 -12.63
N SER A 4 36.60 -47.65 -11.33
CA SER A 4 35.93 -48.78 -10.66
C SER A 4 34.90 -48.23 -9.68
N GLU A 5 33.65 -48.68 -9.78
CA GLU A 5 32.84 -49.10 -8.64
C GLU A 5 31.50 -49.67 -9.14
N ALA A 6 31.10 -50.77 -8.51
CA ALA A 6 29.98 -51.62 -8.87
C ALA A 6 28.85 -51.51 -7.82
N ASP A 7 27.63 -51.68 -8.34
CA ASP A 7 26.38 -52.23 -7.77
C ASP A 7 26.20 -52.43 -6.26
N ASP A 8 25.01 -52.07 -5.74
CA ASP A 8 24.12 -53.07 -5.12
C ASP A 8 22.64 -52.63 -5.08
N LYS A 9 21.74 -53.61 -5.24
CA LYS A 9 20.27 -53.53 -5.28
C LYS A 9 19.66 -53.95 -3.93
N GLY A 10 18.43 -53.50 -3.64
CA GLY A 10 17.59 -54.11 -2.61
C GLY A 10 16.14 -53.60 -2.64
N GLU A 11 15.20 -54.49 -2.98
CA GLU A 11 13.75 -54.29 -3.11
C GLU A 11 12.95 -54.53 -1.81
N ALA A 12 11.64 -54.17 -1.88
CA ALA A 12 10.45 -54.80 -1.25
C ALA A 12 10.20 -54.57 0.26
N SER A 13 8.98 -54.46 0.82
CA SER A 13 7.59 -54.66 0.34
C SER A 13 6.54 -54.23 1.40
N VAL A 14 5.34 -53.81 0.93
CA VAL A 14 3.95 -54.12 1.36
C VAL A 14 3.43 -53.76 2.78
N GLY A 15 2.21 -53.20 2.84
CA GLY A 15 1.30 -53.26 3.99
C GLY A 15 -0.06 -52.55 3.77
N SER A 16 -1.15 -53.31 3.68
CA SER A 16 -2.56 -52.88 3.57
C SER A 16 -3.29 -52.95 4.92
N SER A 17 -4.31 -52.11 5.16
CA SER A 17 -5.49 -52.38 6.05
C SER A 17 -6.47 -51.19 5.96
N GLU A 18 -7.68 -51.37 5.42
CA GLU A 18 -8.96 -51.65 6.11
C GLU A 18 -9.69 -50.40 6.67
N GLY A 19 -10.99 -50.37 6.40
CA GLY A 19 -11.90 -49.26 6.68
C GLY A 19 -12.40 -49.20 8.11
N GLN A 20 -13.03 -48.06 8.43
CA GLN A 20 -13.69 -47.84 9.71
C GLN A 20 -14.91 -46.93 9.49
N GLU A 21 -16.11 -47.50 9.67
CA GLU A 21 -17.38 -46.77 9.83
C GLU A 21 -17.39 -46.00 11.15
N VAL A 22 -18.04 -44.83 11.15
CA VAL A 22 -18.25 -43.95 12.32
C VAL A 22 -19.71 -43.45 12.27
N PRO A 23 -20.42 -43.30 13.41
CA PRO A 23 -21.86 -43.58 13.51
C PRO A 23 -22.79 -42.39 13.28
N GLU A 24 -24.08 -42.71 13.15
CA GLU A 24 -25.22 -41.79 13.14
C GLU A 24 -25.67 -41.47 14.59
N GLU A 25 -25.71 -40.19 14.97
CA GLU A 25 -26.40 -39.57 16.13
C GLU A 25 -26.19 -38.05 15.98
N GLY A 26 -27.10 -37.11 16.22
CA GLY A 26 -28.46 -37.08 16.72
C GLY A 26 -28.91 -35.60 16.75
N GLN A 27 -30.22 -35.36 16.69
CA GLN A 27 -30.82 -34.02 16.78
C GLN A 27 -30.49 -33.32 18.11
N VAL A 28 -29.90 -32.11 18.06
CA VAL A 28 -29.83 -31.21 19.22
C VAL A 28 -30.21 -29.77 18.82
N LYS A 29 -31.50 -29.49 18.99
CA LYS A 29 -32.16 -28.26 19.47
C LYS A 29 -31.52 -26.90 19.12
N ASP A 30 -32.09 -26.27 18.09
CA ASP A 30 -32.14 -24.83 17.88
C ASP A 30 -33.00 -24.14 18.97
N ALA A 31 -32.39 -23.32 19.84
CA ALA A 31 -33.16 -22.36 20.64
C ALA A 31 -32.36 -21.18 21.21
N GLU A 32 -31.04 -21.30 21.44
CA GLU A 32 -30.26 -20.21 22.10
C GLU A 32 -29.43 -19.33 21.15
N SER A 33 -29.34 -19.68 19.86
CA SER A 33 -28.60 -18.90 18.84
C SER A 33 -29.37 -17.67 18.31
N SER A 34 -30.69 -17.61 18.51
CA SER A 34 -31.55 -16.58 17.91
C SER A 34 -31.64 -15.26 18.68
N LYS A 35 -31.30 -15.26 19.99
CA LYS A 35 -31.43 -14.04 20.82
C LYS A 35 -30.20 -13.14 20.72
N ALA A 36 -28.99 -13.71 20.69
CA ALA A 36 -27.75 -12.95 20.52
C ALA A 36 -27.61 -12.34 19.10
N THR A 37 -28.29 -12.92 18.10
CA THR A 37 -28.36 -12.38 16.74
C THR A 37 -29.44 -11.32 16.56
N GLN A 38 -30.49 -11.30 17.40
CA GLN A 38 -31.48 -10.23 17.43
C GLN A 38 -31.01 -8.97 18.16
N ASP A 39 -30.24 -9.10 19.24
CA ASP A 39 -29.74 -7.93 20.00
C ASP A 39 -28.64 -7.16 19.23
N LEU A 40 -27.92 -7.80 18.30
CA LEU A 40 -27.01 -7.14 17.36
C LEU A 40 -27.74 -6.46 16.19
N ALA A 41 -28.96 -6.89 15.87
CA ALA A 41 -29.78 -6.30 14.81
C ALA A 41 -30.54 -5.05 15.29
N GLU A 42 -30.93 -4.96 16.57
CA GLU A 42 -31.60 -3.77 17.12
C GLU A 42 -30.65 -2.58 17.36
N ALA A 43 -29.35 -2.81 17.52
CA ALA A 43 -28.35 -1.73 17.53
C ALA A 43 -28.14 -1.07 16.15
N ALA A 44 -28.58 -1.72 15.06
CA ALA A 44 -28.46 -1.21 13.70
C ALA A 44 -29.60 -0.25 13.29
N ASP A 45 -30.75 -0.26 13.98
CA ASP A 45 -31.92 0.58 13.63
C ASP A 45 -31.81 2.03 14.16
N GLY A 46 -30.94 2.28 15.14
CA GLY A 46 -30.62 3.64 15.60
C GLY A 46 -29.77 4.43 14.59
N SER A 47 -28.92 3.73 13.84
CA SER A 47 -27.99 4.31 12.86
C SER A 47 -28.71 4.74 11.57
N THR A 48 -29.72 3.99 11.15
CA THR A 48 -30.56 4.30 9.98
C THR A 48 -31.37 5.59 10.17
N LYS A 49 -31.93 5.85 11.36
CA LYS A 49 -32.60 7.13 11.65
C LYS A 49 -31.62 8.31 11.73
N ALA A 50 -30.38 8.09 12.19
CA ALA A 50 -29.34 9.11 12.19
C ALA A 50 -28.84 9.45 10.77
N ALA A 51 -28.67 8.43 9.92
CA ALA A 51 -28.32 8.58 8.50
C ALA A 51 -29.44 9.30 7.71
N VAL A 52 -30.71 8.96 7.96
CA VAL A 52 -31.87 9.64 7.34
C VAL A 52 -31.98 11.10 7.82
N LYS A 53 -31.54 11.41 9.06
CA LYS A 53 -31.46 12.79 9.56
C LYS A 53 -30.29 13.58 8.95
N ALA A 54 -29.14 12.93 8.70
CA ALA A 54 -27.99 13.54 8.03
C ALA A 54 -28.25 13.85 6.54
N VAL A 55 -29.06 13.03 5.87
CA VAL A 55 -29.48 13.22 4.48
C VAL A 55 -30.35 14.47 4.28
N LYS A 56 -30.98 15.00 5.34
CA LYS A 56 -31.79 16.22 5.29
C LYS A 56 -30.99 17.54 5.39
N ALA A 57 -29.66 17.52 5.59
CA ALA A 57 -28.94 18.73 6.04
C ALA A 57 -27.47 18.90 5.53
N GLY A 58 -27.17 18.63 4.25
CA GLY A 58 -25.84 18.93 3.69
C GLY A 58 -24.72 18.00 4.19
N ARG A 59 -24.25 17.11 3.33
CA ARG A 59 -23.23 16.11 3.69
C ARG A 59 -21.95 16.77 4.22
N ALA A 60 -21.42 16.22 5.32
CA ALA A 60 -20.08 16.51 5.82
C ALA A 60 -19.02 16.25 4.73
N PRO A 61 -17.87 16.94 4.77
CA PRO A 61 -16.81 16.73 3.80
C PRO A 61 -16.30 15.28 3.85
N LEU A 62 -15.91 14.74 2.69
CA LEU A 62 -15.25 13.43 2.59
C LEU A 62 -13.98 13.45 3.45
N TYR A 63 -13.83 12.48 4.35
CA TYR A 63 -12.71 12.40 5.26
C TYR A 63 -11.68 11.37 4.79
N VAL A 64 -10.47 11.85 4.46
CA VAL A 64 -9.35 11.04 3.98
C VAL A 64 -8.20 11.13 4.97
N VAL A 65 -7.70 9.99 5.42
CA VAL A 65 -6.53 9.92 6.31
C VAL A 65 -5.33 9.41 5.53
N VAL A 66 -4.24 10.17 5.56
CA VAL A 66 -2.96 9.78 4.97
C VAL A 66 -2.05 9.27 6.09
N ALA A 67 -1.54 8.06 5.95
CA ALA A 67 -0.64 7.42 6.91
C ALA A 67 0.81 7.96 6.81
N SER A 68 0.94 9.29 6.69
CA SER A 68 2.18 10.05 6.59
C SER A 68 1.90 11.52 6.93
N THR A 69 2.88 12.20 7.53
CA THR A 69 2.89 13.67 7.70
C THR A 69 3.79 14.39 6.70
N ALA A 70 4.41 13.62 5.80
CA ALA A 70 5.39 14.14 4.86
C ALA A 70 4.66 15.03 3.80
N PRO A 71 5.04 16.31 3.61
CA PRO A 71 4.25 17.27 2.83
C PRO A 71 3.88 16.82 1.42
N MET A 72 4.83 16.38 0.60
CA MET A 72 4.55 15.89 -0.77
C MET A 72 3.63 14.66 -0.83
N LYS A 73 3.59 13.83 0.23
CA LYS A 73 2.69 12.66 0.29
C LYS A 73 1.26 13.11 0.55
N VAL A 74 1.08 14.07 1.46
CA VAL A 74 -0.23 14.66 1.75
C VAL A 74 -0.72 15.47 0.54
N ALA A 75 0.14 16.30 -0.05
CA ALA A 75 -0.17 17.09 -1.24
C ALA A 75 -0.58 16.22 -2.44
N ALA A 76 0.09 15.08 -2.68
CA ALA A 76 -0.30 14.14 -3.73
C ALA A 76 -1.72 13.58 -3.52
N VAL A 77 -2.10 13.30 -2.27
CA VAL A 77 -3.47 12.84 -1.93
C VAL A 77 -4.48 13.99 -2.05
N GLU A 78 -4.15 15.19 -1.59
CA GLU A 78 -4.99 16.37 -1.80
C GLU A 78 -5.26 16.62 -3.29
N ARG A 79 -4.23 16.49 -4.14
CA ARG A 79 -4.37 16.61 -5.60
C ARG A 79 -5.22 15.51 -6.21
N LEU A 80 -5.13 14.27 -5.73
CA LEU A 80 -6.01 13.18 -6.17
C LEU A 80 -7.49 13.54 -5.95
N PHE A 81 -7.80 14.14 -4.79
CA PHE A 81 -9.16 14.51 -4.41
C PHE A 81 -9.56 15.95 -4.78
N ALA A 82 -8.69 16.72 -5.45
CA ALA A 82 -9.00 18.07 -5.90
C ALA A 82 -9.89 18.05 -7.16
N PRO A 83 -10.83 18.98 -7.34
CA PRO A 83 -11.52 19.15 -8.63
C PRO A 83 -10.53 19.53 -9.75
N PRO A 84 -10.68 19.04 -11.00
CA PRO A 84 -11.67 18.09 -11.50
C PRO A 84 -11.25 16.61 -11.37
N ALA A 85 -10.14 16.31 -10.68
CA ALA A 85 -9.58 14.97 -10.55
C ALA A 85 -10.49 14.00 -9.76
N LEU A 86 -11.39 14.52 -8.92
CA LEU A 86 -12.56 13.81 -8.37
C LEU A 86 -13.34 13.12 -9.50
N PRO A 87 -13.22 11.79 -9.68
CA PRO A 87 -13.87 11.13 -10.79
C PRO A 87 -15.38 11.27 -10.68
N ALA A 88 -16.07 11.25 -11.82
CA ALA A 88 -17.53 11.43 -11.88
C ALA A 88 -18.32 10.49 -10.94
N LEU A 89 -17.70 9.39 -10.50
CA LEU A 89 -18.24 8.42 -9.56
C LEU A 89 -18.45 8.97 -8.13
N LEU A 90 -17.67 9.97 -7.70
CA LEU A 90 -17.85 10.66 -6.42
C LEU A 90 -18.77 11.90 -6.52
N ARG A 91 -19.24 12.26 -7.72
CA ARG A 91 -20.22 13.35 -7.86
C ARG A 91 -21.59 12.85 -7.37
N PRO A 92 -22.23 13.55 -6.42
CA PRO A 92 -23.62 13.26 -6.08
C PRO A 92 -24.47 13.32 -7.35
N ARG A 93 -25.16 12.24 -7.70
CA ARG A 93 -26.22 12.29 -8.70
C ARG A 93 -27.44 12.92 -8.04
N GLY A 94 -27.70 14.19 -8.34
CA GLY A 94 -28.93 14.88 -7.92
C GLY A 94 -28.78 16.40 -7.85
N PRO A 95 -29.91 17.13 -7.71
CA PRO A 95 -29.94 18.60 -7.68
C PRO A 95 -29.26 19.23 -6.43
N ALA A 96 -28.75 18.42 -5.51
CA ALA A 96 -27.93 18.83 -4.36
C ALA A 96 -26.43 18.62 -4.62
N ALA A 97 -25.97 18.86 -5.86
CA ALA A 97 -24.56 18.84 -6.26
C ALA A 97 -23.78 20.05 -5.71
N GLY A 98 -23.95 20.37 -4.42
CA GLY A 98 -23.00 21.21 -3.70
C GLY A 98 -21.65 20.51 -3.70
N ALA A 99 -20.58 21.26 -3.93
CA ALA A 99 -19.22 20.73 -3.89
C ALA A 99 -19.02 19.96 -2.58
N LEU A 100 -18.89 18.63 -2.65
CA LEU A 100 -18.42 17.89 -1.48
C LEU A 100 -17.04 18.44 -1.14
N GLY A 101 -16.92 19.08 0.01
CA GLY A 101 -15.61 19.38 0.56
C GLY A 101 -14.86 18.07 0.78
N VAL A 102 -13.54 18.10 0.63
CA VAL A 102 -12.67 16.99 1.03
C VAL A 102 -11.78 17.50 2.15
N ARG A 103 -11.69 16.74 3.23
CA ARG A 103 -10.75 16.96 4.32
C ARG A 103 -9.71 15.86 4.27
N VAL A 104 -8.47 16.24 3.98
CA VAL A 104 -7.30 15.35 4.05
C VAL A 104 -6.57 15.61 5.36
N GLU A 105 -6.22 14.55 6.09
CA GLU A 105 -5.45 14.63 7.33
C GLU A 105 -4.24 13.68 7.28
N GLY A 106 -3.04 14.24 7.36
CA GLY A 106 -1.81 13.45 7.53
C GLY A 106 -1.61 13.04 8.98
N VAL A 107 -1.37 11.75 9.21
CA VAL A 107 -1.14 11.16 10.54
C VAL A 107 0.22 10.48 10.56
N LYS A 108 1.01 10.75 11.61
CA LYS A 108 2.30 10.10 11.80
C LYS A 108 2.08 8.66 12.26
N THR A 109 2.52 7.71 11.46
CA THR A 109 2.43 6.28 11.74
C THR A 109 3.80 5.62 11.66
N ALA A 110 4.01 4.52 12.37
CA ALA A 110 5.21 3.70 12.24
C ALA A 110 5.00 2.62 11.17
N SER A 111 6.02 2.39 10.34
CA SER A 111 5.98 1.30 9.35
C SER A 111 6.38 -0.06 9.93
N GLY A 112 7.14 -0.08 11.03
CA GLY A 112 7.61 -1.34 11.64
C GLY A 112 8.58 -2.14 10.76
N VAL A 113 9.18 -1.50 9.74
CA VAL A 113 10.21 -2.04 8.84
C VAL A 113 11.42 -1.10 8.83
N ASN A 114 12.48 -1.44 8.09
CA ASN A 114 13.69 -0.61 7.98
C ASN A 114 13.38 0.82 7.51
N GLU A 115 14.26 1.76 7.83
CA GLU A 115 14.13 3.16 7.40
C GLU A 115 14.21 3.29 5.87
N GLN A 116 15.04 2.45 5.24
CA GLN A 116 15.00 2.17 3.81
C GLN A 116 14.47 0.74 3.57
N PRO A 117 13.16 0.56 3.34
CA PRO A 117 12.62 -0.73 2.91
C PRO A 117 13.31 -1.23 1.64
N PHE A 118 13.57 -2.53 1.56
CA PHE A 118 14.20 -3.17 0.41
C PHE A 118 13.31 -4.27 -0.18
N GLY A 119 13.06 -4.19 -1.49
CA GLY A 119 12.19 -5.14 -2.21
C GLY A 119 10.70 -4.90 -1.99
N HIS A 120 9.86 -5.66 -2.70
CA HIS A 120 8.40 -5.44 -2.71
C HIS A 120 7.75 -5.83 -1.39
N GLU A 121 8.15 -6.94 -0.81
CA GLU A 121 7.54 -7.54 0.37
C GLU A 121 7.70 -6.65 1.60
N GLU A 122 8.92 -6.15 1.85
CA GLU A 122 9.19 -5.27 2.99
C GLU A 122 8.48 -3.92 2.82
N THR A 123 8.58 -3.33 1.63
CA THR A 123 7.95 -2.03 1.33
C THR A 123 6.42 -2.11 1.46
N MET A 124 5.81 -3.17 0.93
CA MET A 124 4.38 -3.40 1.05
C MET A 124 3.95 -3.60 2.50
N ARG A 125 4.70 -4.42 3.26
CA ARG A 125 4.45 -4.61 4.70
C ARG A 125 4.51 -3.28 5.46
N GLY A 126 5.49 -2.43 5.14
CA GLY A 126 5.58 -1.08 5.70
C GLY A 126 4.35 -0.23 5.42
N ALA A 127 3.87 -0.23 4.17
CA ALA A 127 2.64 0.48 3.79
C ALA A 127 1.40 -0.04 4.54
N LEU A 128 1.21 -1.36 4.64
CA LEU A 128 0.07 -1.97 5.33
C LEU A 128 0.10 -1.72 6.84
N ASN A 129 1.28 -1.77 7.46
CA ASN A 129 1.46 -1.44 8.88
C ASN A 129 1.08 0.02 9.15
N ARG A 130 1.53 0.94 8.29
CA ARG A 130 1.16 2.36 8.37
C ARG A 130 -0.34 2.57 8.24
N LEU A 131 -0.98 1.87 7.29
CA LEU A 131 -2.41 1.95 7.05
C LEU A 131 -3.21 1.49 8.29
N ALA A 132 -2.85 0.34 8.87
CA ALA A 132 -3.48 -0.18 10.08
C ALA A 132 -3.31 0.78 11.28
N ALA A 133 -2.12 1.34 11.46
CA ALA A 133 -1.86 2.32 12.51
C ALA A 133 -2.65 3.62 12.30
N ALA A 134 -2.82 4.08 11.05
CA ALA A 134 -3.64 5.26 10.74
C ALA A 134 -5.11 5.01 11.07
N ARG A 135 -5.64 3.84 10.70
CA ARG A 135 -7.02 3.43 11.02
C ARG A 135 -7.28 3.34 12.52
N ALA A 136 -6.31 2.82 13.28
CA ALA A 136 -6.40 2.82 14.74
C ALA A 136 -6.35 4.23 15.35
N ALA A 137 -5.52 5.13 14.80
CA ALA A 137 -5.33 6.48 15.31
C ALA A 137 -6.45 7.47 14.93
N ARG A 138 -7.12 7.24 13.79
CA ARG A 138 -8.21 8.07 13.24
C ARG A 138 -9.33 7.18 12.69
N PRO A 139 -10.10 6.51 13.55
CA PRO A 139 -11.22 5.69 13.09
C PRO A 139 -12.30 6.56 12.43
N GLY A 140 -13.05 5.97 11.49
CA GLY A 140 -14.19 6.61 10.83
C GLY A 140 -13.89 7.45 9.60
N ALA A 141 -12.66 7.39 9.05
CA ALA A 141 -12.38 7.96 7.73
C ALA A 141 -13.11 7.17 6.63
N ASP A 142 -13.52 7.89 5.58
CA ASP A 142 -14.08 7.28 4.36
C ASP A 142 -12.98 6.55 3.58
N PHE A 143 -11.75 7.07 3.62
CA PHE A 143 -10.58 6.47 2.99
C PHE A 143 -9.34 6.58 3.87
N TYR A 144 -8.51 5.53 3.84
CA TYR A 144 -7.15 5.52 4.37
C TYR A 144 -6.17 5.34 3.21
N VAL A 145 -5.10 6.13 3.21
CA VAL A 145 -4.06 6.10 2.17
C VAL A 145 -2.71 5.88 2.82
N ALA A 146 -1.96 4.86 2.39
CA ALA A 146 -0.58 4.65 2.79
C ALA A 146 0.33 4.71 1.56
N LEU A 147 1.50 5.33 1.72
CA LEU A 147 2.52 5.45 0.68
C LEU A 147 3.89 5.13 1.30
N GLU A 148 4.53 4.05 0.85
CA GLU A 148 5.84 3.62 1.36
C GLU A 148 6.85 3.50 0.23
N ASN A 149 8.00 4.15 0.42
CA ASN A 149 9.09 4.12 -0.54
C ASN A 149 10.05 2.99 -0.19
N GLY A 150 10.63 2.38 -1.21
CA GLY A 150 11.61 1.31 -1.07
C GLY A 150 12.66 1.36 -2.16
N LEU A 151 13.74 0.61 -1.94
CA LEU A 151 14.81 0.40 -2.91
C LEU A 151 14.67 -1.00 -3.52
N PHE A 152 14.82 -1.08 -4.85
CA PHE A 152 14.56 -2.29 -5.62
C PHE A 152 15.72 -2.56 -6.56
N ASP A 153 16.30 -3.75 -6.46
CA ASP A 153 17.38 -4.16 -7.36
C ASP A 153 16.82 -4.86 -8.59
N VAL A 154 17.27 -4.43 -9.76
CA VAL A 154 16.98 -5.05 -11.05
C VAL A 154 18.30 -5.45 -11.69
N LEU A 155 18.40 -6.72 -12.08
CA LEU A 155 19.53 -7.21 -12.87
C LEU A 155 19.34 -6.77 -14.32
N CYS A 156 20.04 -5.72 -14.70
CA CYS A 156 20.12 -5.28 -16.08
C CYS A 156 21.40 -5.86 -16.70
N SER A 157 21.25 -6.85 -17.58
CA SER A 157 22.34 -7.40 -18.38
C SER A 157 22.15 -6.90 -19.81
N ASP A 158 22.90 -5.89 -20.20
CA ASP A 158 23.05 -5.48 -21.61
C ASP A 158 23.99 -6.43 -22.39
N SER A 159 24.68 -7.31 -21.67
CA SER A 159 25.68 -8.22 -22.19
C SER A 159 25.13 -9.64 -22.28
N VAL A 160 25.22 -10.24 -23.46
CA VAL A 160 25.06 -11.70 -23.66
C VAL A 160 26.24 -12.35 -22.95
N GLY A 161 26.10 -12.65 -21.66
CA GLY A 161 27.19 -13.14 -20.83
C GLY A 161 27.02 -13.08 -19.31
N GLY A 162 25.91 -12.51 -18.80
CA GLY A 162 25.48 -12.68 -17.40
C GLY A 162 26.51 -12.24 -16.36
N GLY A 163 26.70 -10.92 -16.19
CA GLY A 163 27.64 -10.39 -15.20
C GLY A 163 27.41 -8.94 -14.74
N GLY A 164 26.26 -8.33 -15.04
CA GLY A 164 25.96 -6.96 -14.63
C GLY A 164 25.69 -6.83 -13.13
N ALA A 165 26.21 -5.78 -12.50
CA ALA A 165 25.81 -5.39 -11.15
C ALA A 165 24.33 -4.95 -11.15
N PRO A 166 23.55 -5.24 -10.10
CA PRO A 166 22.16 -4.81 -10.03
C PRO A 166 22.08 -3.28 -10.04
N GLN A 167 21.16 -2.75 -10.86
CA GLN A 167 20.75 -1.35 -10.80
C GLN A 167 19.67 -1.22 -9.74
N SER A 168 19.79 -0.21 -8.89
CA SER A 168 18.82 0.04 -7.82
C SER A 168 17.86 1.16 -8.21
N PHE A 169 16.57 0.96 -7.98
CA PHE A 169 15.52 1.93 -8.27
C PHE A 169 14.78 2.30 -6.98
N ASP A 170 14.47 3.58 -6.78
CA ASP A 170 13.53 4.02 -5.75
C ASP A 170 12.12 4.06 -6.34
N MET A 171 11.18 3.36 -5.69
CA MET A 171 9.76 3.31 -6.03
C MET A 171 8.92 3.44 -4.77
N ALA A 172 7.67 3.87 -4.92
CA ALA A 172 6.68 3.87 -3.84
C ALA A 172 5.57 2.86 -4.10
N TRP A 173 5.22 2.04 -3.12
CA TRP A 173 3.92 1.37 -3.06
C TRP A 173 2.87 2.30 -2.46
N VAL A 174 1.69 2.34 -3.09
CA VAL A 174 0.52 3.05 -2.57
C VAL A 174 -0.60 2.05 -2.30
N VAL A 175 -1.30 2.25 -1.20
CA VAL A 175 -2.48 1.48 -0.82
C VAL A 175 -3.59 2.45 -0.47
N ILE A 176 -4.75 2.29 -1.11
CA ILE A 176 -5.98 3.00 -0.76
C ILE A 176 -6.98 1.97 -0.23
N GLU A 177 -7.50 2.22 0.96
CA GLU A 177 -8.53 1.42 1.61
C GLU A 177 -9.76 2.28 1.88
N ASP A 178 -10.95 1.75 1.62
CA ASP A 178 -12.21 2.42 1.96
C ASP A 178 -12.76 2.00 3.33
N SER A 179 -13.86 2.62 3.74
CA SER A 179 -14.53 2.32 5.02
C SER A 179 -15.00 0.86 5.17
N GLU A 180 -15.25 0.16 4.06
CA GLU A 180 -15.66 -1.25 4.03
C GLU A 180 -14.46 -2.21 4.06
N GLY A 181 -13.23 -1.69 3.98
CA GLY A 181 -12.00 -2.49 3.98
C GLY A 181 -11.59 -3.00 2.59
N ARG A 182 -12.25 -2.56 1.51
CA ARG A 182 -11.80 -2.85 0.14
C ARG A 182 -10.52 -2.09 -0.12
N ARG A 183 -9.56 -2.73 -0.79
CA ARG A 183 -8.23 -2.19 -1.04
C ARG A 183 -7.87 -2.22 -2.52
N ALA A 184 -7.15 -1.19 -2.94
CA ALA A 184 -6.42 -1.21 -4.21
C ALA A 184 -4.97 -0.80 -3.98
N LEU A 185 -4.09 -1.37 -4.80
CA LEU A 185 -2.65 -1.24 -4.67
C LEU A 185 -2.04 -0.92 -6.02
N ALA A 186 -1.12 0.02 -6.04
CA ALA A 186 -0.31 0.36 -7.20
C ALA A 186 1.09 0.76 -6.73
N HIS A 187 2.04 0.87 -7.66
CA HIS A 187 3.34 1.46 -7.38
C HIS A 187 3.63 2.61 -8.34
N SER A 188 4.52 3.52 -7.93
CA SER A 188 5.01 4.58 -8.80
C SER A 188 5.92 4.01 -9.89
N ALA A 189 6.23 4.84 -10.89
CA ALA A 189 7.42 4.60 -11.70
C ALA A 189 8.67 4.56 -10.80
N GLY A 190 9.72 3.86 -11.26
CA GLY A 190 11.01 3.82 -10.59
C GLY A 190 11.97 4.86 -11.13
N VAL A 191 12.74 5.47 -10.24
CA VAL A 191 13.89 6.31 -10.60
C VAL A 191 15.15 5.55 -10.25
N GLU A 192 16.05 5.39 -11.22
CA GLU A 192 17.35 4.78 -10.98
C GLU A 192 18.14 5.63 -9.98
N MET A 193 18.65 4.97 -8.95
CA MET A 193 19.48 5.61 -7.91
C MET A 193 20.95 5.50 -8.30
N PRO A 194 21.77 6.54 -8.06
CA PRO A 194 23.21 6.45 -8.20
C PRO A 194 23.76 5.23 -7.43
N ALA A 195 24.55 4.39 -8.10
CA ALA A 195 25.04 3.13 -7.52
C ALA A 195 25.74 3.33 -6.17
N ALA A 196 26.51 4.41 -6.02
CA ALA A 196 27.18 4.75 -4.77
C ALA A 196 26.20 5.08 -3.62
N ALA A 197 25.09 5.77 -3.90
CA ALA A 197 24.08 6.12 -2.89
C ALA A 197 23.29 4.87 -2.46
N ALA A 198 22.90 4.03 -3.41
CA ALA A 198 22.25 2.74 -3.13
C ALA A 198 23.17 1.81 -2.31
N ALA A 199 24.45 1.70 -2.71
CA ALA A 199 25.44 0.91 -1.99
C ALA A 199 25.70 1.44 -0.57
N ALA A 200 25.77 2.76 -0.39
CA ALA A 200 25.94 3.38 0.93
C ALA A 200 24.77 3.07 1.86
N SER A 201 23.53 3.20 1.38
CA SER A 201 22.34 2.84 2.15
C SER A 201 22.34 1.35 2.55
N LYS A 202 22.69 0.45 1.63
CA LYS A 202 22.83 -1.00 1.92
C LYS A 202 23.94 -1.27 2.94
N ALA A 203 25.10 -0.65 2.79
CA ALA A 203 26.24 -0.81 3.69
C ALA A 203 25.96 -0.30 5.11
N SER A 204 25.06 0.69 5.25
CA SER A 204 24.58 1.17 6.55
C SER A 204 23.62 0.21 7.26
N GLY A 205 23.31 -0.94 6.65
CA GLY A 205 22.24 -1.83 7.13
C GLY A 205 20.86 -1.19 7.02
N PHE A 206 20.65 -0.32 6.02
CA PHE A 206 19.42 0.45 5.80
C PHE A 206 19.04 1.40 6.94
N SER A 207 20.04 1.87 7.72
CA SER A 207 19.87 2.93 8.71
C SER A 207 19.88 4.34 8.10
N THR A 208 20.30 4.47 6.83
CA THR A 208 20.10 5.67 6.01
C THR A 208 19.32 5.34 4.75
N THR A 209 18.61 6.33 4.22
CA THR A 209 17.88 6.20 2.94
C THR A 209 18.77 6.52 1.75
N ALA A 210 18.50 5.89 0.61
CA ALA A 210 19.21 6.19 -0.64
C ALA A 210 18.99 7.66 -1.06
N GLY A 211 17.83 8.25 -0.79
CA GLY A 211 17.57 9.68 -0.98
C GLY A 211 18.43 10.57 -0.07
N GLY A 212 18.60 10.18 1.19
CA GLY A 212 19.54 10.81 2.12
C GLY A 212 20.98 10.78 1.62
N GLU A 213 21.42 9.65 1.08
CA GLU A 213 22.76 9.51 0.51
C GLU A 213 22.96 10.35 -0.76
N VAL A 214 21.94 10.47 -1.62
CA VAL A 214 21.97 11.40 -2.77
C VAL A 214 22.12 12.84 -2.29
N ALA A 215 21.31 13.26 -1.30
CA ALA A 215 21.39 14.61 -0.76
C ALA A 215 22.76 14.92 -0.13
N ARG A 216 23.30 13.96 0.63
CA ARG A 216 24.64 14.06 1.23
C ARG A 216 25.73 14.20 0.16
N ALA A 217 25.67 13.40 -0.91
CA ALA A 217 26.64 13.45 -1.99
C ALA A 217 26.57 14.79 -2.75
N ALA A 218 25.37 15.30 -3.02
CA ALA A 218 25.18 16.59 -3.67
C ALA A 218 25.68 17.76 -2.80
N GLY A 219 25.42 17.71 -1.49
CA GLY A 219 25.86 18.74 -0.54
C GLY A 219 27.37 18.77 -0.29
N ALA A 220 28.09 17.67 -0.53
CA ALA A 220 29.54 17.59 -0.38
C ALA A 220 30.32 18.33 -1.49
N GLY A 221 29.64 18.83 -2.53
CA GLY A 221 30.27 19.44 -3.71
C GLY A 221 30.65 20.92 -3.60
N GLY A 222 29.99 21.74 -2.76
CA GLY A 222 30.07 23.22 -2.81
C GLY A 222 29.53 23.76 -4.16
N ASP A 223 28.84 24.89 -4.31
CA ASP A 223 28.81 26.16 -3.60
C ASP A 223 27.34 26.65 -3.64
N GLY A 224 26.60 26.56 -2.53
CA GLY A 224 25.26 27.16 -2.42
C GLY A 224 24.18 26.70 -3.42
N ALA A 225 24.41 25.65 -4.22
CA ALA A 225 23.40 25.07 -5.12
C ALA A 225 22.28 24.41 -4.29
N ASP A 226 21.03 24.60 -4.74
CA ASP A 226 19.80 24.12 -4.09
C ASP A 226 20.01 22.77 -3.38
N LEU A 227 19.87 22.79 -2.05
CA LEU A 227 19.99 21.58 -1.24
C LEU A 227 18.99 20.54 -1.77
N VAL A 228 19.52 19.39 -2.21
CA VAL A 228 18.68 18.27 -2.64
C VAL A 228 17.84 17.81 -1.45
N ASP A 229 16.53 17.82 -1.61
CA ASP A 229 15.62 17.30 -0.59
C ASP A 229 15.78 15.77 -0.50
N PRO A 230 16.22 15.21 0.64
CA PRO A 230 16.33 13.76 0.81
C PRO A 230 14.98 13.05 0.73
N GLN A 231 13.86 13.77 0.91
CA GLN A 231 12.51 13.25 0.72
C GLN A 231 12.03 13.36 -0.73
N ASP A 232 12.72 14.07 -1.62
CA ASP A 232 12.45 14.16 -3.06
C ASP A 232 13.74 14.12 -3.89
N PRO A 233 14.51 13.00 -3.83
CA PRO A 233 15.68 12.84 -4.69
C PRO A 233 15.27 12.74 -6.17
N HIS A 234 14.01 12.40 -6.46
CA HIS A 234 13.47 12.24 -7.81
C HIS A 234 13.49 13.54 -8.58
N ARG A 235 13.10 14.66 -7.95
CA ARG A 235 13.21 15.99 -8.56
C ARG A 235 14.63 16.29 -9.02
N HIS A 236 15.63 15.98 -8.20
CA HIS A 236 17.03 16.21 -8.57
C HIS A 236 17.48 15.26 -9.69
N LEU A 237 17.26 13.96 -9.53
CA LEU A 237 17.71 12.92 -10.48
C LEU A 237 17.03 13.01 -11.84
N THR A 238 15.89 13.70 -11.93
CA THR A 238 15.13 13.91 -13.17
C THR A 238 15.20 15.35 -13.66
N SER A 239 16.18 16.16 -13.23
CA SER A 239 16.34 17.56 -13.67
C SER A 239 15.07 18.41 -13.49
N GLY A 240 14.28 18.11 -12.47
CA GLY A 240 13.03 18.77 -12.14
C GLY A 240 11.79 18.28 -12.89
N PHE A 241 11.92 17.36 -13.86
CA PHE A 241 10.80 16.90 -14.69
C PHE A 241 9.83 15.98 -13.96
N CYS A 242 10.30 15.20 -12.98
CA CYS A 242 9.46 14.26 -12.23
C CYS A 242 9.69 14.41 -10.73
N PRO A 243 9.10 15.44 -10.10
CA PRO A 243 9.03 15.53 -8.64
C PRO A 243 8.32 14.33 -8.04
N ARG A 244 8.70 13.92 -6.83
CA ARG A 244 8.10 12.76 -6.17
C ARG A 244 6.59 12.89 -5.99
N GLU A 245 6.08 14.09 -5.75
CA GLU A 245 4.63 14.34 -5.65
C GLU A 245 3.86 13.87 -6.91
N ASP A 246 4.38 14.18 -8.11
CA ASP A 246 3.74 13.82 -9.38
C ASP A 246 3.79 12.30 -9.63
N MET A 247 4.91 11.67 -9.28
CA MET A 247 5.05 10.22 -9.37
C MET A 247 4.08 9.49 -8.43
N LEU A 248 3.90 10.00 -7.21
CA LEU A 248 2.94 9.47 -6.25
C LEU A 248 1.50 9.69 -6.74
N LEU A 249 1.18 10.86 -7.31
CA LEU A 249 -0.14 11.13 -7.88
C LEU A 249 -0.49 10.14 -9.00
N GLY A 250 0.48 9.77 -9.84
CA GLY A 250 0.28 8.75 -10.87
C GLY A 250 -0.13 7.39 -10.28
N ALA A 251 0.62 6.89 -9.30
CA ALA A 251 0.32 5.64 -8.61
C ALA A 251 -1.03 5.67 -7.89
N LEU A 252 -1.29 6.77 -7.18
CA LEU A 252 -2.56 7.02 -6.49
C LEU A 252 -3.74 7.01 -7.45
N THR A 253 -3.60 7.59 -8.65
CA THR A 253 -4.64 7.60 -9.67
C THR A 253 -4.96 6.19 -10.17
N VAL A 254 -3.95 5.34 -10.35
CA VAL A 254 -4.14 3.93 -10.73
C VAL A 254 -4.88 3.16 -9.63
N ALA A 255 -4.40 3.24 -8.38
CA ALA A 255 -5.03 2.57 -7.24
C ALA A 255 -6.47 3.05 -7.05
N TRP A 256 -6.72 4.35 -7.15
CA TRP A 256 -8.05 4.93 -7.05
C TRP A 256 -8.99 4.41 -8.16
N GLY A 257 -8.50 4.33 -9.39
CA GLY A 257 -9.27 3.80 -10.52
C GLY A 257 -9.64 2.33 -10.35
N GLN A 258 -8.77 1.51 -9.73
CA GLN A 258 -9.06 0.13 -9.37
C GLN A 258 -10.12 0.05 -8.25
N LEU A 259 -9.92 0.80 -7.15
CA LEU A 259 -10.85 0.81 -6.02
C LEU A 259 -12.25 1.28 -6.43
N SER A 260 -12.32 2.34 -7.24
CA SER A 260 -13.58 2.89 -7.75
C SER A 260 -14.41 1.86 -8.52
N ARG A 261 -13.76 0.92 -9.22
CA ARG A 261 -14.48 -0.18 -9.88
C ARG A 261 -15.07 -1.14 -8.86
N LEU A 262 -14.30 -1.53 -7.84
CA LEU A 262 -14.76 -2.42 -6.76
C LEU A 262 -15.96 -1.84 -6.01
N CYS A 263 -16.00 -0.52 -5.80
CA CYS A 263 -17.16 0.13 -5.16
C CYS A 263 -18.39 0.23 -6.08
N SER A 264 -18.22 0.06 -7.40
CA SER A 264 -19.31 0.16 -8.39
C SER A 264 -19.89 -1.19 -8.79
N SER A 265 -19.08 -2.25 -8.72
CA SER A 265 -19.49 -3.62 -8.99
C SER A 265 -19.99 -4.27 -7.70
N ASN A 266 -21.23 -4.75 -7.70
CA ASN A 266 -21.76 -5.64 -6.65
C ASN A 266 -21.10 -7.04 -6.65
N GLU A 267 -19.87 -7.17 -7.16
CA GLU A 267 -19.16 -8.45 -7.19
C GLU A 267 -18.43 -8.68 -5.86
N PRO A 268 -18.65 -9.84 -5.21
CA PRO A 268 -17.91 -10.20 -4.01
C PRO A 268 -16.42 -10.40 -4.33
N ALA A 269 -15.58 -9.99 -3.38
CA ALA A 269 -14.13 -10.16 -3.40
C ALA A 269 -13.70 -11.63 -3.32
#